data_AF-A0A7Y3A981-F1
#
_entry.id   AF-A0A7Y3A981-F1
#
_cell.length_a   1.000
_cell.length_b   1.000
_cell.length_c   1.000
_cell.angle_alpha   90.00
_cell.angle_beta   90.00
_cell.angle_gamma   90.00
#
_symmetry.space_group_name_H-M   'P 1'
#
loop_
_entity.id
_entity.type
_entity.pdbx_description
1 polymer ?
#
loop_
_entity_poly.entity_id
_entity_poly.type
_entity_poly.pdbx_seq_one_letter_code
_entity_poly.pdbx_strand_id
1 'polypeptide(L)'
;TRAAVMLVAVALLGGACSGTADEDTLTISSPEATSPVVTAPPTTASTTTLPQTSTTAPQELPDRFGLADALAVDTGIDTGPASVSQQALVTNRLESITGLLRDFVIQTATVDDGDAIVLVAAPVPYLIGVPGLPGEIAGQLHSEATETIAVGGVTVTRAFSNERWWYYWASNSRLFAVVGDENVAEVALGAIVAGHDDPIWAAGDCLLFDPPQLAAMPNAPFGTDNIVDCDQPHTVEVSGAAILGDGPEAVFPSDEMGGKSRAFCDRAFDEYIGGSSRRSDLGQISYLPNEAEWLEGDRYLACIVFTQDAGGDPAVVDRPYAGAGAEFSIVPNVGDCYSGGSEAACTAIHDTDYLGSVDFPLDAYPPYSEAVEASNEACRSFANDTIIARDVPDARVFVFTIPLSAYEFEQGGQLDCYASILDGSGSRLAYRGSILDGTWSTVGPDDGGLEA
;
A
#
# COMPACT_ATOMS: atom_id res chain seq x y z
N THR A 1 29.05 10.57 -49.57
CA THR A 1 29.12 9.61 -50.70
C THR A 1 30.32 8.70 -50.53
N ARG A 2 30.13 7.56 -49.86
CA ARG A 2 30.81 6.26 -50.07
C ARG A 2 30.35 5.33 -48.95
N ALA A 3 29.71 4.25 -49.39
CA ALA A 3 29.16 3.18 -48.58
C ALA A 3 30.28 2.29 -48.01
N ALA A 4 30.02 1.71 -46.84
CA ALA A 4 30.68 0.49 -46.40
C ALA A 4 29.60 -0.41 -45.78
N VAL A 5 29.23 -1.43 -46.56
CA VAL A 5 28.56 -2.66 -46.11
C VAL A 5 29.58 -3.46 -45.31
N MET A 6 29.22 -3.95 -44.13
CA MET A 6 29.88 -5.10 -43.53
C MET A 6 28.84 -6.03 -42.92
N LEU A 7 28.89 -7.26 -43.40
CA LEU A 7 28.08 -8.41 -43.07
C LEU A 7 29.04 -9.44 -42.46
N VAL A 8 28.87 -9.80 -41.19
CA VAL A 8 29.53 -10.95 -40.53
C VAL A 8 28.54 -11.41 -39.45
N ALA A 9 27.74 -12.44 -39.72
CA ALA A 9 28.02 -13.87 -39.56
C ALA A 9 28.00 -14.33 -38.09
N VAL A 10 26.94 -15.09 -37.80
CA VAL A 10 26.67 -15.90 -36.61
C VAL A 10 27.79 -16.91 -36.39
N ALA A 11 28.28 -17.01 -35.15
CA ALA A 11 29.04 -18.15 -34.67
C ALA A 11 28.48 -18.58 -33.30
N LEU A 12 27.84 -19.75 -33.33
CA LEU A 12 27.48 -20.57 -32.17
C LEU A 12 28.74 -20.99 -31.41
N LEU A 13 28.84 -20.66 -30.13
CA LEU A 13 29.60 -21.43 -29.15
C LEU A 13 28.86 -21.44 -27.82
N GLY A 14 28.46 -22.65 -27.41
CA GLY A 14 27.85 -22.92 -26.13
C GLY A 14 28.83 -22.73 -24.98
N GLY A 15 28.31 -22.21 -23.87
CA GLY A 15 28.94 -22.23 -22.56
C GLY A 15 27.84 -22.50 -21.54
N ALA A 16 27.85 -23.70 -20.97
CA ALA A 16 27.01 -24.05 -19.85
C ALA A 16 27.45 -23.26 -18.62
N CYS A 17 26.55 -22.49 -18.04
CA CYS A 17 26.68 -21.94 -16.69
C CYS A 17 25.52 -22.47 -15.86
N SER A 18 25.79 -23.51 -15.08
CA SER A 18 24.99 -23.92 -13.94
C SER A 18 25.28 -22.94 -12.80
N GLY A 19 24.36 -22.01 -12.55
CA GLY A 19 24.31 -21.21 -11.33
C GLY A 19 23.00 -21.54 -10.62
N THR A 20 23.09 -22.15 -9.45
CA THR A 20 21.98 -22.32 -8.52
C THR A 20 21.61 -20.93 -7.99
N ALA A 21 20.43 -20.44 -8.35
CA ALA A 21 19.81 -19.31 -7.65
C ALA A 21 19.27 -19.84 -6.32
N ASP A 22 19.70 -19.23 -5.22
CA ASP A 22 19.05 -19.36 -3.92
C ASP A 22 17.68 -18.68 -4.04
N GLU A 23 16.61 -19.44 -3.83
CA GLU A 23 15.26 -18.91 -3.68
C GLU A 23 15.13 -18.33 -2.26
N ASP A 24 15.25 -17.01 -2.14
CA ASP A 24 14.83 -16.31 -0.92
C ASP A 24 13.30 -16.38 -0.84
N THR A 25 12.82 -17.35 -0.06
CA THR A 25 11.41 -17.55 0.28
C THR A 25 10.89 -16.40 1.13
N LEU A 26 9.98 -15.59 0.58
CA LEU A 26 9.03 -14.79 1.35
C LEU A 26 8.28 -15.71 2.31
N THR A 27 8.47 -15.53 3.61
CA THR A 27 7.73 -16.27 4.64
C THR A 27 6.37 -15.61 4.85
N ILE A 28 5.36 -16.14 4.18
CA ILE A 28 3.96 -15.74 4.36
C ILE A 28 3.42 -16.48 5.59
N SER A 29 3.12 -15.74 6.66
CA SER A 29 2.39 -16.27 7.82
C SER A 29 0.90 -16.21 7.53
N SER A 30 0.27 -17.36 7.29
CA SER A 30 -1.18 -17.48 7.05
C SER A 30 -1.89 -17.72 8.39
N PRO A 31 -2.89 -16.92 8.81
CA PRO A 31 -3.68 -17.23 10.00
C PRO A 31 -4.66 -18.38 9.71
N GLU A 32 -4.74 -19.35 10.63
CA GLU A 32 -5.73 -20.43 10.57
C GLU A 32 -7.15 -19.86 10.59
N ALA A 33 -7.86 -19.95 9.46
CA ALA A 33 -9.26 -19.60 9.36
C ALA A 33 -10.12 -20.60 10.18
N THR A 34 -10.60 -20.17 11.34
CA THR A 34 -11.68 -20.85 12.06
C THR A 34 -12.99 -20.16 11.70
N SER A 35 -13.83 -20.82 10.90
CA SER A 35 -15.17 -20.33 10.57
C SER A 35 -16.13 -20.45 11.78
N PRO A 36 -16.75 -19.38 12.27
CA PRO A 36 -17.89 -19.51 13.16
C PRO A 36 -19.19 -19.63 12.35
N VAL A 37 -20.01 -20.62 12.70
CA VAL A 37 -21.39 -20.73 12.24
C VAL A 37 -22.22 -19.67 12.96
N VAL A 38 -22.65 -18.63 12.25
CA VAL A 38 -23.52 -17.58 12.77
C VAL A 38 -24.99 -17.93 12.50
N THR A 39 -25.74 -18.20 13.57
CA THR A 39 -27.21 -18.19 13.57
C THR A 39 -27.73 -16.81 13.96
N ALA A 40 -28.56 -16.20 13.12
CA ALA A 40 -29.14 -14.87 13.33
C ALA A 40 -30.19 -14.83 14.46
N PRO A 41 -30.19 -13.80 15.33
CA PRO A 41 -31.28 -13.52 16.26
C PRO A 41 -32.31 -12.53 15.67
N PRO A 42 -33.54 -12.47 16.23
CA PRO A 42 -34.62 -11.65 15.71
C PRO A 42 -34.48 -10.17 16.10
N THR A 43 -34.89 -9.31 15.18
CA THR A 43 -34.92 -7.85 15.28
C THR A 43 -35.97 -7.36 16.29
N THR A 44 -35.54 -6.56 17.27
CA THR A 44 -36.44 -5.71 18.08
C THR A 44 -36.04 -4.25 17.92
N ALA A 45 -36.99 -3.44 17.47
CA ALA A 45 -36.86 -2.00 17.34
C ALA A 45 -36.86 -1.31 18.72
N SER A 46 -35.88 -0.46 18.98
CA SER A 46 -35.84 0.44 20.13
C SER A 46 -35.75 1.88 19.65
N THR A 47 -36.61 2.72 20.21
CA THR A 47 -36.73 4.16 19.95
C THR A 47 -35.79 4.90 20.89
N THR A 48 -34.81 5.64 20.37
CA THR A 48 -33.86 6.40 21.20
C THR A 48 -34.31 7.85 21.36
N THR A 49 -34.39 8.29 22.61
CA THR A 49 -34.65 9.68 23.02
C THR A 49 -33.31 10.33 23.39
N LEU A 50 -33.05 11.53 22.86
CA LEU A 50 -31.88 12.35 23.17
C LEU A 50 -31.95 12.94 24.60
N PRO A 51 -30.85 12.94 25.40
CA PRO A 51 -30.70 13.88 26.50
C PRO A 51 -29.74 15.02 26.16
N GLN A 52 -30.00 16.13 26.84
CA GLN A 52 -29.40 17.45 26.67
C GLN A 52 -28.00 17.58 27.27
N THR A 53 -27.29 18.58 26.73
CA THR A 53 -26.03 19.20 27.13
C THR A 53 -25.76 19.32 28.63
N SER A 54 -24.57 18.87 29.05
CA SER A 54 -23.95 19.25 30.31
C SER A 54 -22.55 19.84 30.09
N THR A 55 -22.30 20.92 30.83
CA THR A 55 -21.07 21.70 30.99
C THR A 55 -19.79 20.89 31.20
N THR A 56 -18.75 21.23 30.44
CA THR A 56 -17.42 20.60 30.41
C THR A 56 -16.55 21.03 31.61
N ALA A 57 -16.10 20.05 32.39
CA ALA A 57 -14.91 20.14 33.23
C ALA A 57 -13.63 20.02 32.34
N PRO A 58 -12.42 20.32 32.83
CA PRO A 58 -11.20 20.14 32.03
C PRO A 58 -11.09 18.69 31.57
N GLN A 59 -11.04 18.46 30.25
CA GLN A 59 -10.85 17.14 29.66
C GLN A 59 -9.42 16.67 29.94
N GLU A 60 -9.27 15.50 30.56
CA GLU A 60 -8.05 14.70 30.45
C GLU A 60 -7.86 14.32 28.98
N LEU A 61 -6.64 14.47 28.48
CA LEU A 61 -6.27 13.99 27.15
C LEU A 61 -6.37 12.45 27.15
N PRO A 62 -7.08 11.83 26.20
CA PRO A 62 -7.13 10.37 26.13
C PRO A 62 -5.73 9.79 25.89
N ASP A 63 -5.45 8.61 26.45
CA ASP A 63 -4.25 7.83 26.11
C ASP A 63 -4.35 7.41 24.64
N ARG A 64 -3.75 8.22 23.76
CA ARG A 64 -3.84 8.03 22.31
C ARG A 64 -3.01 6.85 21.80
N PHE A 65 -2.20 6.22 22.65
CA PHE A 65 -1.20 5.25 22.20
C PHE A 65 -1.26 3.92 22.94
N GLY A 66 -2.21 3.71 23.87
CA GLY A 66 -2.24 2.54 24.75
C GLY A 66 -0.95 2.35 25.56
N LEU A 67 -0.15 3.42 25.66
CA LEU A 67 1.21 3.36 26.21
C LEU A 67 1.17 3.30 27.73
N ALA A 68 0.14 3.90 28.33
CA ALA A 68 -0.07 3.80 29.77
C ALA A 68 -0.38 2.35 30.15
N ASP A 69 -1.17 1.65 29.33
CA ASP A 69 -1.49 0.23 29.54
C ASP A 69 -0.26 -0.66 29.29
N ALA A 70 0.52 -0.42 28.23
CA ALA A 70 1.75 -1.18 27.96
C ALA A 70 2.80 -1.01 29.07
N LEU A 71 3.01 0.22 29.56
CA LEU A 71 3.93 0.48 30.69
C LEU A 71 3.37 -0.10 32.00
N ALA A 72 2.08 0.05 32.28
CA ALA A 72 1.49 -0.44 33.53
C ALA A 72 1.47 -1.97 33.63
N VAL A 73 1.21 -2.68 32.51
CA VAL A 73 1.07 -4.14 32.49
C VAL A 73 2.41 -4.86 32.67
N ASP A 74 3.50 -4.34 32.09
CA ASP A 74 4.80 -5.04 32.09
C ASP A 74 5.83 -4.52 33.09
N THR A 75 5.73 -3.27 33.55
CA THR A 75 6.83 -2.63 34.31
C THR A 75 6.46 -2.22 35.74
N GLY A 76 5.18 -2.22 36.11
CA GLY A 76 4.71 -1.75 37.42
C GLY A 76 4.88 -0.23 37.63
N ILE A 77 5.04 0.54 36.55
CA ILE A 77 5.17 2.00 36.55
C ILE A 77 3.80 2.66 36.73
N ASP A 78 3.67 3.60 37.67
CA ASP A 78 2.45 4.40 37.91
C ASP A 78 2.45 5.66 37.01
N THR A 79 1.47 5.81 36.13
CA THR A 79 1.41 6.91 35.16
C THR A 79 0.88 8.22 35.77
N GLY A 80 1.61 8.77 36.74
CA GLY A 80 1.33 10.08 37.33
C GLY A 80 1.89 11.26 36.51
N PRO A 81 1.29 12.47 36.62
CA PRO A 81 1.80 13.66 35.94
C PRO A 81 3.20 14.05 36.47
N ALA A 82 4.15 14.27 35.57
CA ALA A 82 5.52 14.65 35.93
C ALA A 82 5.61 16.05 36.56
N SER A 83 6.72 16.31 37.27
CA SER A 83 7.01 17.63 37.80
C SER A 83 7.20 18.66 36.68
N VAL A 84 6.63 19.87 36.84
CA VAL A 84 6.68 20.99 35.87
C VAL A 84 8.11 21.33 35.44
N SER A 85 9.12 21.09 36.30
CA SER A 85 10.53 21.33 36.01
C SER A 85 11.14 20.35 35.01
N GLN A 86 10.70 19.09 34.99
CA GLN A 86 11.24 18.06 34.08
C GLN A 86 10.69 18.23 32.66
N GLN A 87 9.39 18.54 32.53
CA GLN A 87 8.78 18.90 31.25
C GLN A 87 9.44 20.13 30.62
N ALA A 88 9.72 21.17 31.43
CA ALA A 88 10.40 22.37 30.96
C ALA A 88 11.84 22.09 30.49
N LEU A 89 12.57 21.18 31.14
CA LEU A 89 13.94 20.84 30.73
C LEU A 89 13.98 20.17 29.36
N VAL A 90 13.11 19.18 29.13
CA VAL A 90 13.04 18.44 27.86
C VAL A 90 12.52 19.36 26.74
N THR A 91 11.44 20.10 27.00
CA THR A 91 10.84 21.02 26.02
C THR A 91 11.84 22.11 25.61
N ASN A 92 12.48 22.80 26.55
CA ASN A 92 13.44 23.88 26.22
C ASN A 92 14.64 23.37 25.42
N ARG A 93 15.14 22.15 25.71
CA ARG A 93 16.31 21.61 25.02
C ARG A 93 15.96 21.16 23.61
N LEU A 94 14.83 20.50 23.42
CA LEU A 94 14.33 20.15 22.09
C LEU A 94 14.05 21.43 21.28
N GLU A 95 13.36 22.43 21.86
CA GLU A 95 12.98 23.67 21.17
C GLU A 95 14.21 24.44 20.69
N SER A 96 15.30 24.40 21.48
CA SER A 96 16.55 25.08 21.15
C SER A 96 17.27 24.52 19.92
N ILE A 97 16.96 23.29 19.49
CA ILE A 97 17.71 22.58 18.45
C ILE A 97 16.96 22.55 17.13
N THR A 98 15.66 22.28 17.15
CA THR A 98 14.92 22.04 15.90
C THR A 98 14.17 23.27 15.40
N GLY A 99 13.79 24.23 16.26
CA GLY A 99 12.93 25.36 15.86
C GLY A 99 11.57 24.97 15.24
N LEU A 100 11.27 23.66 15.18
CA LEU A 100 10.22 23.02 14.36
C LEU A 100 9.18 22.27 15.21
N LEU A 101 9.28 22.29 16.55
CA LEU A 101 8.52 21.41 17.47
C LEU A 101 7.06 21.78 17.74
N ARG A 102 6.35 22.40 16.80
CA ARG A 102 4.98 22.85 17.12
C ARG A 102 3.98 21.71 17.32
N ASP A 103 4.29 20.49 16.85
CA ASP A 103 3.32 19.40 16.75
C ASP A 103 3.75 18.10 17.48
N PHE A 104 4.67 18.19 18.46
CA PHE A 104 5.08 17.02 19.24
C PHE A 104 4.03 16.64 20.29
N VAL A 105 3.83 15.34 20.49
CA VAL A 105 3.14 14.82 21.67
C VAL A 105 4.20 14.40 22.68
N ILE A 106 4.32 15.19 23.75
CA ILE A 106 5.15 14.85 24.90
C ILE A 106 4.27 14.12 25.90
N GLN A 107 4.54 12.84 26.10
CA GLN A 107 3.99 12.08 27.20
C GLN A 107 5.05 11.94 28.29
N THR A 108 4.65 12.14 29.54
CA THR A 108 5.54 11.94 30.67
C THR A 108 4.93 10.90 31.58
N ALA A 109 5.68 9.83 31.87
CA ALA A 109 5.37 8.89 32.93
C ALA A 109 6.37 9.13 34.07
N THR A 110 5.88 9.07 35.32
CA THR A 110 6.76 9.05 36.49
C THR A 110 6.98 7.61 36.90
N VAL A 111 8.20 7.28 37.28
CA VAL A 111 8.55 5.99 37.89
C VAL A 111 8.78 6.27 39.37
N ASP A 112 8.46 5.31 40.23
CA ASP A 112 8.73 5.40 41.68
C ASP A 112 10.17 5.91 41.92
N ASP A 113 10.36 6.73 42.97
CA ASP A 113 11.60 7.45 43.33
C ASP A 113 11.94 8.75 42.57
N GLY A 114 11.03 9.28 41.74
CA GLY A 114 11.16 10.63 41.16
C GLY A 114 11.89 10.67 39.81
N ASP A 115 12.12 9.51 39.22
CA ASP A 115 12.48 9.39 37.83
C ASP A 115 11.26 9.66 36.94
N ALA A 116 11.52 10.33 35.83
CA ALA A 116 10.49 10.68 34.86
C ALA A 116 10.95 10.21 33.51
N ILE A 117 10.21 9.27 32.94
CA ILE A 117 10.30 8.90 31.53
C ILE A 117 9.57 9.99 30.76
N VAL A 118 10.33 10.75 29.98
CA VAL A 118 9.73 11.68 29.03
C VAL A 118 9.78 11.02 27.67
N LEU A 119 8.62 10.54 27.22
CA LEU A 119 8.38 10.06 25.88
C LEU A 119 8.06 11.24 24.99
N VAL A 120 8.91 11.40 23.99
CA VAL A 120 8.75 12.42 22.97
C VAL A 120 8.47 11.68 21.68
N ALA A 121 7.22 11.71 21.22
CA ALA A 121 6.83 11.14 19.93
C ALA A 121 6.61 12.30 18.94
N ALA A 122 7.38 12.28 17.85
CA ALA A 122 7.19 13.19 16.73
C ALA A 122 6.79 12.41 15.49
N PRO A 123 5.85 12.92 14.68
CA PRO A 123 5.73 12.48 13.30
C PRO A 123 7.05 12.76 12.55
N VAL A 124 7.61 11.74 11.92
CA VAL A 124 8.82 11.82 11.08
C VAL A 124 8.79 12.90 9.99
N PRO A 125 7.65 13.35 9.40
CA PRO A 125 7.71 14.42 8.40
C PRO A 125 8.34 15.75 8.88
N TYR A 126 8.53 15.95 10.19
CA TYR A 126 9.20 17.12 10.75
C TYR A 126 10.72 16.94 10.99
N LEU A 127 11.26 15.75 10.74
CA LEU A 127 12.68 15.39 10.89
C LEU A 127 13.38 15.16 9.55
N ILE A 128 12.68 15.40 8.43
CA ILE A 128 13.17 15.22 7.06
C ILE A 128 14.44 16.07 6.82
N GLY A 129 15.56 15.40 6.53
CA GLY A 129 16.82 16.03 6.11
C GLY A 129 18.07 15.71 6.93
N VAL A 130 18.00 14.81 7.92
CA VAL A 130 19.15 14.37 8.72
C VAL A 130 19.42 12.89 8.44
N PRO A 131 20.40 12.51 7.60
CA PRO A 131 20.77 11.10 7.42
C PRO A 131 21.37 10.51 8.72
N GLY A 132 20.90 9.36 9.21
CA GLY A 132 21.47 8.71 10.42
C GLY A 132 20.78 9.09 11.75
N LEU A 133 19.45 9.21 11.71
CA LEU A 133 18.57 9.91 12.67
C LEU A 133 18.78 9.65 14.17
N PRO A 134 19.12 8.46 14.69
CA PRO A 134 19.38 8.36 16.13
C PRO A 134 20.75 8.93 16.53
N GLY A 135 21.79 8.65 15.75
CA GLY A 135 23.18 9.01 16.03
C GLY A 135 23.46 10.51 15.88
N GLU A 136 23.00 11.11 14.78
CA GLU A 136 23.23 12.53 14.53
C GLU A 136 22.38 13.43 15.44
N ILE A 137 21.11 13.08 15.68
CA ILE A 137 20.27 13.80 16.64
C ILE A 137 20.87 13.69 18.05
N ALA A 138 21.31 12.49 18.47
CA ALA A 138 21.97 12.31 19.75
C ALA A 138 23.27 13.12 19.84
N GLY A 139 24.09 13.16 18.78
CA GLY A 139 25.33 13.94 18.73
C GLY A 139 25.12 15.46 18.65
N GLN A 140 23.99 15.92 18.12
CA GLN A 140 23.59 17.34 18.18
C GLN A 140 23.00 17.73 19.55
N LEU A 141 22.23 16.83 20.16
CA LEU A 141 21.62 17.03 21.48
C LEU A 141 22.66 16.98 22.61
N HIS A 142 23.66 16.12 22.45
CA HIS A 142 24.66 15.83 23.47
C HIS A 142 26.05 16.06 22.91
N SER A 143 26.80 16.95 23.55
CA SER A 143 28.23 17.15 23.27
C SER A 143 29.11 15.98 23.72
N GLU A 144 28.50 14.93 24.27
CA GLU A 144 29.16 13.75 24.84
C GLU A 144 29.12 12.58 23.85
N ALA A 145 29.92 11.55 24.13
CA ALA A 145 30.00 10.37 23.27
C ALA A 145 28.65 9.63 23.26
N THR A 146 28.20 9.29 22.05
CA THR A 146 27.05 8.42 21.82
C THR A 146 27.52 6.97 21.69
N GLU A 147 26.71 6.03 22.16
CA GLU A 147 26.91 4.60 21.99
C GLU A 147 25.68 3.99 21.34
N THR A 148 25.89 3.00 20.46
CA THR A 148 24.79 2.22 19.89
C THR A 148 24.69 0.88 20.62
N ILE A 149 23.51 0.57 21.14
CA ILE A 149 23.21 -0.68 21.84
C ILE A 149 22.02 -1.39 21.18
N ALA A 150 21.86 -2.69 21.47
CA ALA A 150 20.68 -3.46 21.05
C ALA A 150 19.73 -3.62 22.24
N VAL A 151 18.48 -3.17 22.10
CA VAL A 151 17.41 -3.31 23.10
C VAL A 151 16.23 -3.99 22.42
N GLY A 152 15.78 -5.14 22.92
CA GLY A 152 14.65 -5.86 22.30
C GLY A 152 14.87 -6.27 20.83
N GLY A 153 16.12 -6.36 20.37
CA GLY A 153 16.45 -6.67 18.98
C GLY A 153 16.52 -5.46 18.04
N VAL A 154 16.19 -4.24 18.51
CA VAL A 154 16.37 -3.01 17.73
C VAL A 154 17.63 -2.25 18.13
N THR A 155 18.19 -1.54 17.17
CA THR A 155 19.36 -0.69 17.34
C THR A 155 18.94 0.66 17.93
N VAL A 156 19.50 1.00 19.09
CA VAL A 156 19.19 2.22 19.85
C VAL A 156 20.47 3.01 20.03
N THR A 157 20.40 4.34 19.85
CA THR A 157 21.50 5.22 20.23
C THR A 157 21.26 5.76 21.64
N ARG A 158 22.20 5.52 22.55
CA ARG A 158 22.18 6.13 23.87
C ARG A 158 23.28 7.16 24.06
N ALA A 159 23.01 8.12 24.93
CA ALA A 159 23.95 9.15 25.35
C ALA A 159 23.76 9.44 26.84
N PHE A 160 24.86 9.66 27.56
CA PHE A 160 24.80 10.14 28.93
C PHE A 160 24.90 11.66 28.93
N SER A 161 24.01 12.34 29.66
CA SER A 161 24.07 13.80 29.80
C SER A 161 23.28 14.24 31.03
N ASN A 162 23.83 15.18 31.80
CA ASN A 162 23.23 15.72 33.03
C ASN A 162 22.86 14.62 34.03
N GLU A 163 23.79 13.68 34.26
CA GLU A 163 23.62 12.57 35.20
C GLU A 163 22.47 11.61 34.84
N ARG A 164 22.00 11.62 33.60
CA ARG A 164 20.93 10.76 33.11
C ARG A 164 21.28 10.12 31.78
N TRP A 165 20.73 8.94 31.54
CA TRP A 165 20.79 8.30 30.24
C TRP A 165 19.64 8.78 29.36
N TRP A 166 19.98 9.00 28.09
CA TRP A 166 19.07 9.33 27.01
C TRP A 166 19.16 8.22 25.99
N TYR A 167 18.01 7.69 25.60
CA TYR A 167 17.91 6.66 24.58
C TYR A 167 17.08 7.22 23.44
N TYR A 168 17.62 7.10 22.25
CA TYR A 168 17.02 7.54 21.01
C TYR A 168 16.80 6.33 20.14
N TRP A 169 15.55 6.14 19.76
CA TRP A 169 15.13 5.10 18.84
C TRP A 169 14.19 5.73 17.83
N ALA A 170 14.37 5.43 16.56
CA ALA A 170 13.43 5.83 15.52
C ALA A 170 12.77 4.55 14.97
N SER A 171 11.44 4.55 14.99
CA SER A 171 10.63 3.71 14.10
C SER A 171 10.51 4.41 12.74
N ASN A 172 9.79 3.77 11.81
CA ASN A 172 9.53 4.34 10.49
C ASN A 172 8.70 5.63 10.57
N SER A 173 7.77 5.74 11.53
CA SER A 173 6.91 6.93 11.66
C SER A 173 7.29 7.91 12.75
N ARG A 174 8.09 7.47 13.72
CA ARG A 174 8.28 8.19 14.98
C ARG A 174 9.70 8.10 15.50
N LEU A 175 10.22 9.25 15.92
CA LEU A 175 11.34 9.31 16.85
C LEU A 175 10.81 9.16 18.27
N PHE A 176 11.45 8.30 19.04
CA PHE A 176 11.27 8.11 20.47
C PHE A 176 12.54 8.58 21.17
N ALA A 177 12.37 9.45 22.15
CA ALA A 177 13.38 9.71 23.17
C ALA A 177 12.86 9.18 24.50
N VAL A 178 13.68 8.42 25.21
CA VAL A 178 13.44 7.94 26.57
C VAL A 178 14.56 8.47 27.45
N VAL A 179 14.22 9.08 28.59
CA VAL A 179 15.19 9.66 29.52
C VAL A 179 14.97 9.07 30.90
N GLY A 180 16.03 8.62 31.55
CA GLY A 180 15.94 8.06 32.90
C GLY A 180 17.23 7.42 33.37
N ASP A 181 17.14 6.72 34.49
CA ASP A 181 18.18 5.80 34.94
C ASP A 181 18.33 4.62 33.95
N GLU A 182 19.55 4.08 33.83
CA GLU A 182 19.92 3.11 32.79
C GLU A 182 18.94 1.93 32.72
N ASN A 183 18.67 1.34 33.89
CA ASN A 183 17.80 0.17 34.02
C ASN A 183 16.33 0.50 33.70
N VAL A 184 15.86 1.69 34.10
CA VAL A 184 14.46 2.11 33.91
C VAL A 184 14.21 2.43 32.45
N ALA A 185 15.14 3.14 31.82
CA ALA A 185 15.04 3.54 30.44
C ALA A 185 15.21 2.36 29.47
N GLU A 186 16.10 1.40 29.74
CA GLU A 186 16.20 0.17 28.93
C GLU A 186 14.95 -0.71 29.04
N VAL A 187 14.36 -0.84 30.24
CA VAL A 187 13.11 -1.60 30.42
C VAL A 187 11.94 -0.90 29.72
N ALA A 188 11.79 0.41 29.91
CA ALA A 188 10.75 1.19 29.25
C ALA A 188 10.90 1.14 27.74
N LEU A 189 12.13 1.27 27.23
CA LEU A 189 12.39 1.17 25.79
C LEU A 189 12.17 -0.25 25.28
N GLY A 190 12.53 -1.29 26.03
CA GLY A 190 12.21 -2.66 25.69
C GLY A 190 10.70 -2.89 25.56
N ALA A 191 9.91 -2.33 26.47
CA ALA A 191 8.44 -2.39 26.41
C ALA A 191 7.86 -1.57 25.25
N ILE A 192 8.40 -0.37 25.00
CA ILE A 192 8.01 0.47 23.86
C ILE A 192 8.34 -0.26 22.56
N VAL A 193 9.54 -0.80 22.41
CA VAL A 193 9.96 -1.54 21.21
C VAL A 193 9.15 -2.81 21.02
N ALA A 194 8.86 -3.55 22.09
CA ALA A 194 8.07 -4.78 22.03
C ALA A 194 6.57 -4.55 21.82
N GLY A 195 6.04 -3.38 22.22
CA GLY A 195 4.64 -3.01 22.07
C GLY A 195 4.35 -2.09 20.89
N HIS A 196 5.38 -1.58 20.21
CA HIS A 196 5.26 -0.74 19.01
C HIS A 196 5.21 -1.64 17.78
N ASP A 197 4.17 -2.47 17.73
CA ASP A 197 3.62 -2.90 16.45
C ASP A 197 2.97 -1.63 15.88
N ASP A 198 3.69 -0.88 15.04
CA ASP A 198 3.03 0.13 14.20
C ASP A 198 1.85 -0.61 13.56
N PRO A 199 0.58 -0.23 13.82
CA PRO A 199 -0.55 -1.03 13.40
C PRO A 199 -0.61 -0.99 11.89
N ILE A 200 -0.05 -2.03 11.31
CA ILE A 200 -0.09 -2.29 9.89
C ILE A 200 -1.53 -2.67 9.58
N TRP A 201 -2.10 -2.11 8.50
CA TRP A 201 -3.41 -2.58 8.06
C TRP A 201 -3.36 -4.08 7.83
N ALA A 202 -4.33 -4.77 8.41
CA ALA A 202 -4.50 -6.20 8.28
C ALA A 202 -5.52 -6.50 7.19
N ALA A 203 -5.43 -7.69 6.60
CA ALA A 203 -6.47 -8.18 5.72
C ALA A 203 -7.82 -8.18 6.48
N GLY A 204 -8.85 -7.58 5.88
CA GLY A 204 -10.16 -7.36 6.50
C GLY A 204 -10.36 -5.99 7.12
N ASP A 205 -9.33 -5.13 7.22
CA ASP A 205 -9.52 -3.76 7.68
C ASP A 205 -10.29 -2.93 6.65
N CYS A 206 -11.35 -2.26 7.11
CA CYS A 206 -12.18 -1.37 6.31
C CYS A 206 -11.74 0.08 6.54
N LEU A 207 -11.45 0.79 5.45
CA LEU A 207 -10.83 2.11 5.50
C LEU A 207 -11.74 3.16 4.86
N LEU A 208 -11.91 4.27 5.58
CA LEU A 208 -12.61 5.44 5.07
C LEU A 208 -11.60 6.50 4.62
N PHE A 209 -11.54 6.72 3.30
CA PHE A 209 -10.78 7.80 2.69
C PHE A 209 -11.71 8.73 1.93
N ASP A 210 -11.42 10.03 1.94
CA ASP A 210 -12.02 10.93 0.97
C ASP A 210 -11.41 10.64 -0.42
N PRO A 211 -12.17 10.69 -1.54
CA PRO A 211 -11.65 10.35 -2.87
C PRO A 211 -10.31 11.03 -3.26
N PRO A 212 -10.07 12.33 -2.96
CA PRO A 212 -8.77 12.97 -3.21
C PRO A 212 -7.61 12.34 -2.44
N GLN A 213 -7.87 11.69 -1.30
CA GLN A 213 -6.87 11.01 -0.48
C GLN A 213 -6.50 9.63 -1.03
N LEU A 214 -7.38 8.96 -1.78
CA LEU A 214 -7.03 7.69 -2.43
C LEU A 214 -6.06 7.90 -3.59
N ALA A 215 -6.23 8.98 -4.36
CA ALA A 215 -5.26 9.37 -5.38
C ALA A 215 -3.91 9.81 -4.79
N ALA A 216 -3.90 10.21 -3.51
CA ALA A 216 -2.73 10.67 -2.78
C ALA A 216 -2.54 9.86 -1.50
N MET A 217 -2.69 8.53 -1.60
CA MET A 217 -2.55 7.64 -0.44
C MET A 217 -1.29 8.04 0.33
N PRO A 218 -1.41 8.34 1.64
CA PRO A 218 -0.28 8.85 2.40
C PRO A 218 0.86 7.83 2.38
N ASN A 219 2.10 8.32 2.51
CA ASN A 219 3.24 7.44 2.70
C ASN A 219 3.02 6.58 3.96
N ALA A 220 3.51 5.34 3.93
CA ALA A 220 3.52 4.48 5.10
C ALA A 220 4.39 5.08 6.23
N PRO A 221 4.21 4.58 7.47
CA PRO A 221 3.19 3.63 7.90
C PRO A 221 1.82 4.31 8.05
N PHE A 222 0.78 3.55 7.71
CA PHE A 222 -0.59 4.03 7.81
C PHE A 222 -1.09 3.98 9.24
N GLY A 223 -1.66 5.08 9.72
CA GLY A 223 -2.31 5.10 11.02
C GLY A 223 -3.62 4.29 11.03
N THR A 224 -4.06 3.93 12.23
CA THR A 224 -5.39 3.33 12.49
C THR A 224 -6.54 4.34 12.41
N ASP A 225 -6.23 5.63 12.25
CA ASP A 225 -7.22 6.72 12.27
C ASP A 225 -8.29 6.59 11.16
N ASN A 226 -7.98 5.88 10.07
CA ASN A 226 -8.92 5.67 8.96
C ASN A 226 -9.63 4.31 9.01
N ILE A 227 -9.28 3.45 9.99
CA ILE A 227 -9.94 2.14 10.15
C ILE A 227 -11.31 2.37 10.78
N VAL A 228 -12.33 1.80 10.16
CA VAL A 228 -13.71 1.79 10.64
C VAL A 228 -14.24 0.36 10.67
N ASP A 229 -15.30 0.11 11.43
CA ASP A 229 -15.99 -1.18 11.36
C ASP A 229 -16.56 -1.38 9.94
N CYS A 230 -16.45 -2.58 9.39
CA CYS A 230 -16.91 -2.88 8.02
C CYS A 230 -18.43 -2.78 7.80
N ASP A 231 -19.21 -2.63 8.88
CA ASP A 231 -20.64 -2.32 8.81
C ASP A 231 -20.94 -0.80 8.84
N GLN A 232 -19.90 0.02 8.92
CA GLN A 232 -19.94 1.47 8.77
C GLN A 232 -19.55 1.87 7.34
N PRO A 233 -19.96 3.06 6.90
CA PRO A 233 -19.51 3.63 5.62
C PRO A 233 -17.99 3.66 5.50
N HIS A 234 -17.45 3.01 4.48
CA HIS A 234 -16.03 2.99 4.11
C HIS A 234 -15.89 2.95 2.58
N THR A 235 -14.70 3.23 2.06
CA THR A 235 -14.46 3.33 0.61
C THR A 235 -13.65 2.16 0.07
N VAL A 236 -12.79 1.58 0.91
CA VAL A 236 -11.86 0.53 0.49
C VAL A 236 -11.66 -0.49 1.61
N GLU A 237 -11.20 -1.67 1.27
CA GLU A 237 -10.84 -2.73 2.23
C GLU A 237 -9.46 -3.29 1.92
N VAL A 238 -8.72 -3.67 2.94
CA VAL A 238 -7.42 -4.33 2.77
C VAL A 238 -7.67 -5.82 2.52
N SER A 239 -7.36 -6.30 1.32
CA SER A 239 -7.45 -7.72 0.97
C SER A 239 -6.22 -8.53 1.40
N GLY A 240 -5.08 -7.86 1.58
CA GLY A 240 -3.81 -8.49 1.93
C GLY A 240 -2.77 -7.49 2.42
N ALA A 241 -1.84 -7.97 3.24
CA ALA A 241 -0.81 -7.17 3.87
C ALA A 241 0.47 -8.00 4.06
N ALA A 242 1.64 -7.40 3.81
CA ALA A 242 2.93 -8.08 4.00
C ALA A 242 4.05 -7.12 4.38
N ILE A 243 5.06 -7.64 5.10
CA ILE A 243 6.36 -7.01 5.25
C ILE A 243 7.30 -7.51 4.14
N LEU A 244 8.00 -6.58 3.50
CA LEU A 244 8.90 -6.76 2.39
C LEU A 244 10.34 -6.79 2.90
N GLY A 245 11.10 -7.84 2.58
CA GLY A 245 12.55 -7.90 2.85
C GLY A 245 12.95 -8.12 4.32
N ASP A 246 14.22 -8.46 4.52
CA ASP A 246 14.76 -8.92 5.82
C ASP A 246 15.40 -7.79 6.66
N GLY A 247 14.65 -6.71 6.89
CA GLY A 247 15.05 -5.64 7.80
C GLY A 247 15.71 -4.42 7.14
N PRO A 248 16.32 -3.52 7.94
CA PRO A 248 16.67 -2.16 7.51
C PRO A 248 17.78 -2.09 6.46
N GLU A 249 18.68 -3.07 6.43
CA GLU A 249 19.82 -3.13 5.51
C GLU A 249 19.46 -3.70 4.12
N ALA A 250 18.22 -4.13 3.91
CA ALA A 250 17.79 -4.70 2.63
C ALA A 250 17.89 -3.64 1.51
N VAL A 251 18.45 -4.02 0.36
CA VAL A 251 18.52 -3.16 -0.83
C VAL A 251 17.13 -3.05 -1.46
N PHE A 252 16.73 -1.86 -1.92
CA PHE A 252 15.44 -1.65 -2.61
C PHE A 252 15.36 -2.48 -3.92
N PRO A 253 14.46 -3.47 -4.02
CA PRO A 253 14.38 -4.34 -5.21
C PRO A 253 13.51 -3.74 -6.33
N SER A 254 13.99 -2.72 -7.04
CA SER A 254 13.18 -1.90 -7.97
C SER A 254 12.21 -2.67 -8.88
N ASP A 255 12.72 -3.54 -9.76
CA ASP A 255 11.92 -4.12 -10.85
C ASP A 255 11.25 -5.44 -10.42
N GLU A 256 11.90 -6.19 -9.52
CA GLU A 256 11.35 -7.44 -9.01
C GLU A 256 10.18 -7.23 -8.04
N MET A 257 10.18 -6.11 -7.30
CA MET A 257 9.15 -5.83 -6.31
C MET A 257 7.78 -5.66 -6.94
N GLY A 258 7.69 -4.97 -8.07
CA GLY A 258 6.41 -4.76 -8.77
C GLY A 258 5.76 -6.08 -9.18
N GLY A 259 6.54 -7.03 -9.72
CA GLY A 259 6.03 -8.35 -10.11
C GLY A 259 5.61 -9.21 -8.92
N LYS A 260 6.45 -9.26 -7.88
CA LYS A 260 6.19 -10.05 -6.65
C LYS A 260 5.00 -9.49 -5.86
N SER A 261 4.92 -8.17 -5.70
CA SER A 261 3.82 -7.51 -5.01
C SER A 261 2.49 -7.68 -5.74
N ARG A 262 2.48 -7.55 -7.07
CA ARG A 262 1.28 -7.82 -7.87
C ARG A 262 0.82 -9.27 -7.71
N ALA A 263 1.72 -10.24 -7.84
CA ALA A 263 1.37 -11.66 -7.66
C ALA A 263 0.84 -11.95 -6.23
N PHE A 264 1.41 -11.30 -5.21
CA PHE A 264 0.90 -11.37 -3.85
C PHE A 264 -0.51 -10.77 -3.73
N CYS A 265 -0.72 -9.56 -4.27
CA CYS A 265 -2.00 -8.88 -4.17
C CYS A 265 -3.11 -9.58 -4.95
N ASP A 266 -2.84 -10.11 -6.15
CA ASP A 266 -3.82 -10.85 -6.92
C ASP A 266 -4.27 -12.11 -6.16
N ARG A 267 -3.33 -12.81 -5.50
CA ARG A 267 -3.65 -13.96 -4.64
C ARG A 267 -4.48 -13.54 -3.44
N ALA A 268 -4.04 -12.51 -2.71
CA ALA A 268 -4.72 -12.03 -1.51
C ALA A 268 -6.15 -11.56 -1.83
N PHE A 269 -6.32 -10.88 -2.96
CA PHE A 269 -7.63 -10.51 -3.48
C PHE A 269 -8.49 -11.75 -3.73
N ASP A 270 -7.99 -12.72 -4.49
CA ASP A 270 -8.76 -13.92 -4.84
C ASP A 270 -9.25 -14.68 -3.60
N GLU A 271 -8.36 -14.83 -2.62
CA GLU A 271 -8.64 -15.47 -1.34
C GLU A 271 -9.66 -14.66 -0.50
N TYR A 272 -9.51 -13.33 -0.47
CA TYR A 272 -10.34 -12.44 0.32
C TYR A 272 -11.77 -12.36 -0.22
N ILE A 273 -11.94 -12.10 -1.51
CA ILE A 273 -13.27 -11.95 -2.12
C ILE A 273 -13.89 -13.30 -2.48
N GLY A 274 -13.11 -14.39 -2.60
CA GLY A 274 -13.62 -15.70 -3.03
C GLY A 274 -14.00 -15.75 -4.52
N GLY A 275 -13.23 -15.08 -5.37
CA GLY A 275 -13.42 -15.00 -6.83
C GLY A 275 -12.14 -14.51 -7.52
N SER A 276 -12.07 -14.50 -8.85
CA SER A 276 -10.86 -14.06 -9.54
C SER A 276 -10.82 -12.54 -9.70
N SER A 277 -9.72 -11.89 -9.31
CA SER A 277 -9.42 -10.47 -9.55
C SER A 277 -9.56 -10.06 -11.01
N ARG A 278 -9.21 -10.97 -11.92
CA ARG A 278 -9.31 -10.79 -13.37
C ARG A 278 -10.73 -10.83 -13.92
N ARG A 279 -11.64 -11.42 -13.15
CA ARG A 279 -13.05 -11.61 -13.48
C ARG A 279 -13.91 -10.91 -12.44
N SER A 280 -13.48 -9.73 -11.99
CA SER A 280 -14.15 -8.94 -10.95
C SER A 280 -14.37 -7.51 -11.41
N ASP A 281 -15.54 -6.94 -11.10
CA ASP A 281 -15.85 -5.49 -11.22
C ASP A 281 -15.24 -4.68 -10.06
N LEU A 282 -14.64 -5.34 -9.07
CA LEU A 282 -13.90 -4.66 -8.02
C LEU A 282 -12.53 -4.22 -8.53
N GLY A 283 -12.18 -2.98 -8.26
CA GLY A 283 -10.82 -2.45 -8.46
C GLY A 283 -9.87 -2.98 -7.39
N GLN A 284 -8.60 -3.05 -7.77
CA GLN A 284 -7.49 -3.35 -6.87
C GLN A 284 -6.40 -2.29 -7.04
N ILE A 285 -5.91 -1.76 -5.93
CA ILE A 285 -4.65 -1.00 -5.89
C ILE A 285 -3.71 -1.65 -4.88
N SER A 286 -2.42 -1.40 -5.04
CA SER A 286 -1.40 -1.82 -4.10
C SER A 286 -0.63 -0.61 -3.59
N TYR A 287 -0.45 -0.50 -2.29
CA TYR A 287 0.58 0.36 -1.74
C TYR A 287 1.91 -0.39 -1.76
N LEU A 288 2.93 0.25 -2.33
CA LEU A 288 4.28 -0.26 -2.38
C LEU A 288 5.26 0.88 -2.08
N PRO A 289 6.17 0.74 -1.11
CA PRO A 289 7.11 1.79 -0.77
C PRO A 289 8.01 2.07 -1.98
N ASN A 290 8.25 3.34 -2.26
CA ASN A 290 9.26 3.75 -3.22
C ASN A 290 10.66 3.71 -2.58
N GLU A 291 11.71 4.00 -3.35
CA GLU A 291 13.09 3.92 -2.86
C GLU A 291 13.36 4.88 -1.68
N ALA A 292 12.74 6.06 -1.66
CA ALA A 292 12.92 7.02 -0.55
C ALA A 292 12.25 6.50 0.73
N GLU A 293 11.00 6.04 0.64
CA GLU A 293 10.28 5.40 1.76
C GLU A 293 11.03 4.15 2.26
N TRP A 294 11.61 3.37 1.34
CA TRP A 294 12.44 2.22 1.69
C TRP A 294 13.72 2.64 2.44
N LEU A 295 14.38 3.72 2.04
CA LEU A 295 15.52 4.26 2.79
C LEU A 295 15.12 4.81 4.17
N GLU A 296 13.86 5.19 4.34
CA GLU A 296 13.25 5.62 5.60
C GLU A 296 12.82 4.43 6.49
N GLY A 297 12.90 3.20 5.97
CA GLY A 297 12.61 1.97 6.71
C GLY A 297 11.28 1.33 6.35
N ASP A 298 10.49 1.91 5.44
CA ASP A 298 9.22 1.34 5.04
C ASP A 298 9.40 0.04 4.27
N ARG A 299 8.74 -0.99 4.77
CA ARG A 299 8.77 -2.34 4.22
C ARG A 299 7.36 -2.88 4.04
N TYR A 300 6.34 -2.03 3.96
CA TYR A 300 4.97 -2.50 4.02
C TYR A 300 4.31 -2.57 2.64
N LEU A 301 3.69 -3.70 2.30
CA LEU A 301 2.81 -3.88 1.16
C LEU A 301 1.37 -4.00 1.65
N ALA A 302 0.47 -3.15 1.13
CA ALA A 302 -0.97 -3.32 1.27
C ALA A 302 -1.62 -3.59 -0.07
N CYS A 303 -2.54 -4.53 -0.11
CA CYS A 303 -3.40 -4.81 -1.24
C CYS A 303 -4.81 -4.37 -0.88
N ILE A 304 -5.39 -3.49 -1.69
CA ILE A 304 -6.61 -2.77 -1.36
C ILE A 304 -7.63 -3.02 -2.46
N VAL A 305 -8.83 -3.41 -2.05
CA VAL A 305 -9.96 -3.66 -2.92
C VAL A 305 -11.03 -2.58 -2.72
N PHE A 306 -11.69 -2.20 -3.80
CA PHE A 306 -12.74 -1.19 -3.80
C PHE A 306 -13.70 -1.41 -4.98
N THR A 307 -14.88 -0.82 -4.91
CA THR A 307 -15.76 -0.67 -6.07
C THR A 307 -15.78 0.79 -6.51
N GLN A 308 -16.15 1.07 -7.76
CA GLN A 308 -16.25 2.42 -8.28
C GLN A 308 -17.72 2.88 -8.33
N ASP A 309 -17.94 4.18 -8.14
CA ASP A 309 -19.23 4.81 -8.38
C ASP A 309 -19.40 5.15 -9.87
N ALA A 310 -20.52 5.79 -10.23
CA ALA A 310 -20.80 6.16 -11.61
C ALA A 310 -19.83 7.20 -12.20
N GLY A 311 -19.04 7.87 -11.37
CA GLY A 311 -17.98 8.80 -11.75
C GLY A 311 -16.61 8.15 -11.89
N GLY A 312 -16.47 6.87 -11.52
CA GLY A 312 -15.19 6.15 -11.50
C GLY A 312 -14.41 6.33 -10.20
N ASP A 313 -14.96 7.07 -9.22
CA ASP A 313 -14.34 7.25 -7.91
C ASP A 313 -14.66 6.05 -6.99
N PRO A 314 -13.79 5.72 -6.02
CA PRO A 314 -14.11 4.67 -5.04
C PRO A 314 -15.44 4.93 -4.32
N ALA A 315 -16.38 4.00 -4.43
CA ALA A 315 -17.71 4.16 -3.87
C ALA A 315 -17.71 3.91 -2.36
N VAL A 316 -18.56 4.66 -1.65
CA VAL A 316 -18.83 4.40 -0.23
C VAL A 316 -19.78 3.22 -0.09
N VAL A 317 -19.35 2.20 0.65
CA VAL A 317 -20.11 0.99 0.98
C VAL A 317 -20.23 0.84 2.50
N ASP A 318 -21.23 0.09 2.96
CA ASP A 318 -21.53 -0.16 4.37
C ASP A 318 -21.56 -1.67 4.69
N ARG A 319 -20.79 -2.45 3.92
CA ARG A 319 -20.67 -3.91 4.05
C ARG A 319 -19.31 -4.37 3.53
N PRO A 320 -18.79 -5.52 4.00
CA PRO A 320 -17.53 -6.07 3.55
C PRO A 320 -17.57 -6.66 2.13
N TYR A 321 -16.45 -6.63 1.41
CA TYR A 321 -16.19 -7.34 0.15
C TYR A 321 -15.75 -8.79 0.38
N ALA A 322 -15.40 -9.16 1.61
CA ALA A 322 -15.02 -10.53 1.96
C ALA A 322 -16.08 -11.55 1.50
N GLY A 323 -15.69 -12.49 0.64
CA GLY A 323 -16.60 -13.49 0.07
C GLY A 323 -17.61 -12.97 -0.99
N ALA A 324 -17.47 -11.72 -1.46
CA ALA A 324 -18.38 -11.12 -2.43
C ALA A 324 -18.06 -11.47 -3.90
N GLY A 325 -17.11 -12.35 -4.17
CA GLY A 325 -16.58 -12.58 -5.51
C GLY A 325 -17.60 -13.06 -6.54
N ALA A 326 -18.64 -13.79 -6.13
CA ALA A 326 -19.72 -14.18 -7.03
C ALA A 326 -20.64 -13.00 -7.42
N GLU A 327 -20.74 -11.98 -6.58
CA GLU A 327 -21.55 -10.79 -6.83
C GLU A 327 -20.89 -9.87 -7.86
N PHE A 328 -19.57 -9.73 -7.77
CA PHE A 328 -18.78 -8.86 -8.64
C PHE A 328 -18.18 -9.61 -9.84
N SER A 329 -18.58 -10.86 -10.10
CA SER A 329 -17.96 -11.65 -11.15
C SER A 329 -18.36 -11.17 -12.55
N ILE A 330 -17.38 -10.81 -13.36
CA ILE A 330 -17.55 -10.47 -14.78
C ILE A 330 -17.14 -11.66 -15.65
N VAL A 331 -17.97 -11.98 -16.64
CA VAL A 331 -17.62 -12.91 -17.72
C VAL A 331 -17.71 -12.16 -19.04
N PRO A 332 -16.59 -11.60 -19.54
CA PRO A 332 -16.62 -10.83 -20.77
C PRO A 332 -16.93 -11.74 -21.97
N ASN A 333 -17.79 -11.25 -22.85
CA ASN A 333 -18.17 -11.87 -24.10
C ASN A 333 -17.50 -11.13 -25.25
N VAL A 334 -17.09 -11.88 -26.28
CA VAL A 334 -16.50 -11.30 -27.48
C VAL A 334 -17.46 -10.22 -28.05
N GLY A 335 -16.96 -8.98 -28.13
CA GLY A 335 -17.74 -7.80 -28.55
C GLY A 335 -18.27 -6.92 -27.43
N ASP A 336 -18.04 -7.27 -26.16
CA ASP A 336 -18.33 -6.38 -25.04
C ASP A 336 -17.43 -5.14 -25.11
N CYS A 337 -18.00 -3.99 -24.76
CA CYS A 337 -17.35 -2.68 -24.86
C CYS A 337 -17.01 -2.15 -23.48
N TYR A 338 -15.88 -1.46 -23.34
CA TYR A 338 -15.35 -0.99 -22.06
C TYR A 338 -14.89 0.46 -22.14
N SER A 339 -15.15 1.20 -21.06
CA SER A 339 -14.70 2.58 -20.87
C SER A 339 -13.96 2.68 -19.54
N GLY A 340 -12.66 3.01 -19.56
CA GLY A 340 -11.86 3.12 -18.34
C GLY A 340 -11.77 1.80 -17.54
N GLY A 341 -11.92 0.65 -18.22
CA GLY A 341 -11.88 -0.67 -17.60
C GLY A 341 -13.23 -1.21 -17.11
N SER A 342 -14.29 -0.40 -17.11
CA SER A 342 -15.65 -0.85 -16.77
C SER A 342 -16.46 -1.20 -18.02
N GLU A 343 -17.34 -2.21 -17.94
CA GLU A 343 -18.24 -2.56 -19.04
C GLU A 343 -19.18 -1.39 -19.38
N ALA A 344 -19.35 -1.12 -20.66
CA ALA A 344 -20.17 -0.06 -21.20
C ALA A 344 -21.06 -0.58 -22.33
N ALA A 345 -22.23 0.04 -22.49
CA ALA A 345 -23.02 -0.22 -23.68
C ALA A 345 -22.24 0.23 -24.93
N CYS A 346 -22.10 -0.63 -25.94
CA CYS A 346 -21.42 -0.27 -27.18
C CYS A 346 -22.03 0.95 -27.91
N THR A 347 -23.30 1.27 -27.65
CA THR A 347 -23.92 2.51 -28.15
C THR A 347 -23.48 3.78 -27.41
N ALA A 348 -22.99 3.64 -26.19
CA ALA A 348 -22.35 4.70 -25.41
C ALA A 348 -20.91 4.92 -25.88
N ILE A 349 -20.33 6.03 -25.42
CA ILE A 349 -18.92 6.36 -25.70
C ILE A 349 -18.06 5.41 -24.87
N HIS A 350 -17.08 4.77 -25.49
CA HIS A 350 -16.12 3.86 -24.87
C HIS A 350 -14.79 3.89 -25.65
N ASP A 351 -13.75 3.22 -25.15
CA ASP A 351 -12.41 3.27 -25.75
C ASP A 351 -11.82 1.88 -26.05
N THR A 352 -12.52 0.81 -25.66
CA THR A 352 -11.99 -0.55 -25.72
C THR A 352 -13.07 -1.59 -26.06
N ASP A 353 -12.77 -2.54 -26.94
CA ASP A 353 -13.58 -3.74 -27.22
C ASP A 353 -12.86 -4.99 -26.71
N TYR A 354 -13.59 -5.95 -26.16
CA TYR A 354 -13.06 -7.27 -25.81
C TYR A 354 -13.12 -8.24 -27.01
N LEU A 355 -11.97 -8.83 -27.35
CA LEU A 355 -11.80 -9.71 -28.51
C LEU A 355 -11.94 -11.20 -28.17
N GLY A 356 -11.75 -11.56 -26.91
CA GLY A 356 -11.73 -12.94 -26.43
C GLY A 356 -10.51 -13.25 -25.57
N SER A 357 -10.39 -14.51 -25.14
CA SER A 357 -9.22 -14.99 -24.41
C SER A 357 -8.39 -15.99 -25.23
N VAL A 358 -7.08 -16.03 -24.97
CA VAL A 358 -6.14 -17.03 -25.51
C VAL A 358 -5.30 -17.62 -24.39
N ASP A 359 -4.82 -18.85 -24.59
CA ASP A 359 -3.87 -19.46 -23.64
C ASP A 359 -2.54 -18.71 -23.67
N PHE A 360 -1.86 -18.64 -22.53
CA PHE A 360 -0.53 -18.05 -22.45
C PHE A 360 0.45 -18.89 -23.29
N PRO A 361 1.29 -18.27 -24.16
CA PRO A 361 2.04 -19.01 -25.16
C PRO A 361 3.29 -19.73 -24.64
N LEU A 362 3.60 -19.61 -23.35
CA LEU A 362 4.81 -20.17 -22.73
C LEU A 362 4.45 -21.19 -21.65
N ASP A 363 5.30 -22.21 -21.52
CA ASP A 363 5.14 -23.26 -20.50
C ASP A 363 5.60 -22.83 -19.09
N ALA A 364 6.25 -21.67 -18.98
CA ALA A 364 6.73 -21.10 -17.73
C ALA A 364 6.55 -19.57 -17.74
N TYR A 365 6.31 -18.98 -16.58
CA TYR A 365 6.15 -17.54 -16.45
C TYR A 365 7.52 -16.85 -16.61
N PRO A 366 7.71 -15.99 -17.63
CA PRO A 366 8.97 -15.30 -17.85
C PRO A 366 9.06 -14.04 -16.96
N PRO A 367 10.19 -13.30 -16.96
CA PRO A 367 10.23 -11.96 -16.39
C PRO A 367 9.07 -11.08 -16.89
N TYR A 368 8.54 -10.19 -16.05
CA TYR A 368 7.31 -9.45 -16.37
C TYR A 368 7.35 -8.69 -17.70
N SER A 369 8.50 -8.09 -18.05
CA SER A 369 8.67 -7.41 -19.33
C SER A 369 8.53 -8.34 -20.54
N GLU A 370 9.07 -9.55 -20.45
CA GLU A 370 8.93 -10.59 -21.48
C GLU A 370 7.50 -11.17 -21.49
N ALA A 371 6.85 -11.28 -20.33
CA ALA A 371 5.45 -11.71 -20.23
C ALA A 371 4.53 -10.75 -20.98
N VAL A 372 4.75 -9.43 -20.86
CA VAL A 372 4.01 -8.40 -21.59
C VAL A 372 4.18 -8.55 -23.11
N GLU A 373 5.41 -8.75 -23.59
CA GLU A 373 5.68 -8.92 -25.01
C GLU A 373 5.02 -10.19 -25.58
N ALA A 374 5.20 -11.33 -24.90
CA ALA A 374 4.62 -12.61 -25.29
C ALA A 374 3.08 -12.54 -25.31
N SER A 375 2.48 -11.88 -24.31
CA SER A 375 1.03 -11.72 -24.22
C SER A 375 0.47 -10.89 -25.38
N ASN A 376 1.14 -9.77 -25.68
CA ASN A 376 0.71 -8.90 -26.78
C ASN A 376 0.82 -9.63 -28.13
N GLU A 377 1.89 -10.40 -28.35
CA GLU A 377 2.04 -11.21 -29.56
C GLU A 377 0.94 -12.27 -29.67
N ALA A 378 0.56 -12.95 -28.58
CA ALA A 378 -0.53 -13.91 -28.59
C ALA A 378 -1.87 -13.28 -29.02
N CYS A 379 -2.17 -12.08 -28.51
CA CYS A 379 -3.38 -11.35 -28.86
C CYS A 379 -3.38 -10.79 -30.30
N ARG A 380 -2.21 -10.61 -30.95
CA ARG A 380 -2.17 -10.15 -32.37
C ARG A 380 -2.88 -11.10 -33.32
N SER A 381 -3.08 -12.36 -32.95
CA SER A 381 -3.89 -13.29 -33.75
C SER A 381 -5.34 -12.82 -33.94
N PHE A 382 -5.88 -12.00 -33.03
CA PHE A 382 -7.19 -11.34 -33.19
C PHE A 382 -7.15 -10.17 -34.17
N ALA A 383 -5.98 -9.55 -34.39
CA ALA A 383 -5.77 -8.52 -35.39
C ALA A 383 -5.72 -9.13 -36.81
N ASN A 384 -6.81 -9.78 -37.23
CA ASN A 384 -6.99 -10.20 -38.62
C ASN A 384 -7.32 -9.00 -39.52
N ASP A 385 -7.10 -9.15 -40.83
CA ASP A 385 -7.43 -8.18 -41.89
C ASP A 385 -8.90 -7.68 -41.88
N THR A 386 -9.79 -8.32 -41.10
CA THR A 386 -11.20 -7.96 -40.95
C THR A 386 -11.41 -6.72 -40.06
N ILE A 387 -10.47 -6.43 -39.15
CA ILE A 387 -10.52 -5.23 -38.31
C ILE A 387 -9.94 -4.05 -39.12
N ILE A 388 -10.65 -3.66 -40.17
CA ILE A 388 -10.27 -2.51 -41.00
C ILE A 388 -10.84 -1.27 -40.34
N ALA A 389 -9.98 -0.37 -39.86
CA ALA A 389 -10.38 0.98 -39.58
C ALA A 389 -10.84 1.64 -40.88
N ARG A 390 -12.15 1.65 -41.12
CA ARG A 390 -12.71 2.40 -42.25
C ARG A 390 -12.97 3.83 -41.79
N ASP A 391 -12.54 4.75 -42.63
CA ASP A 391 -12.96 6.15 -42.66
C ASP A 391 -12.38 7.14 -41.64
N VAL A 392 -11.41 6.76 -40.79
CA VAL A 392 -10.60 7.73 -40.01
C VAL A 392 -9.16 7.76 -40.55
N PRO A 393 -8.74 8.86 -41.21
CA PRO A 393 -7.36 9.01 -41.66
C PRO A 393 -6.38 8.83 -40.51
N ASP A 394 -5.34 8.03 -40.74
CA ASP A 394 -4.24 7.76 -39.79
C ASP A 394 -4.63 7.03 -38.49
N ALA A 395 -5.90 6.62 -38.33
CA ALA A 395 -6.28 5.76 -37.22
C ALA A 395 -5.81 4.33 -37.45
N ARG A 396 -5.38 3.68 -36.36
CA ARG A 396 -5.03 2.25 -36.36
C ARG A 396 -5.70 1.54 -35.20
N VAL A 397 -6.13 0.31 -35.44
CA VAL A 397 -6.53 -0.57 -34.33
C VAL A 397 -5.28 -1.08 -33.64
N PHE A 398 -5.27 -0.94 -32.32
CA PHE A 398 -4.25 -1.44 -31.44
C PHE A 398 -4.84 -2.56 -30.60
N VAL A 399 -4.38 -3.78 -30.84
CA VAL A 399 -4.71 -4.93 -30.01
C VAL A 399 -3.70 -5.03 -28.89
N PHE A 400 -4.20 -5.17 -27.67
CA PHE A 400 -3.41 -5.29 -26.46
C PHE A 400 -4.01 -6.32 -25.52
N THR A 401 -3.31 -6.56 -24.43
CA THR A 401 -3.71 -7.49 -23.38
C THR A 401 -3.47 -6.87 -22.02
N ILE A 402 -4.19 -7.37 -21.03
CA ILE A 402 -3.79 -7.24 -19.64
C ILE A 402 -2.88 -8.45 -19.38
N PRO A 403 -1.58 -8.27 -19.12
CA PRO A 403 -0.68 -9.40 -18.87
C PRO A 403 -1.12 -10.14 -17.59
N LEU A 404 -0.98 -11.48 -17.61
CA LEU A 404 -1.13 -12.28 -16.40
C LEU A 404 -0.07 -11.88 -15.37
N SER A 405 -0.39 -11.92 -14.08
CA SER A 405 0.64 -12.02 -13.05
C SER A 405 1.17 -13.45 -12.94
N ALA A 406 2.27 -13.64 -12.21
CA ALA A 406 2.84 -14.97 -11.98
C ALA A 406 1.82 -15.91 -11.32
N TYR A 407 1.05 -15.39 -10.35
CA TYR A 407 0.00 -16.13 -9.67
C TYR A 407 -1.13 -16.54 -10.64
N GLU A 408 -1.64 -15.62 -11.47
CA GLU A 408 -2.70 -15.94 -12.42
C GLU A 408 -2.25 -16.99 -13.46
N PHE A 409 -0.99 -16.90 -13.90
CA PHE A 409 -0.40 -17.91 -14.78
C PHE A 409 -0.33 -19.29 -14.11
N GLU A 410 0.11 -19.36 -12.84
CA GLU A 410 0.15 -20.60 -12.06
C GLU A 410 -1.24 -21.25 -11.90
N GLN A 411 -2.30 -20.44 -11.87
CA GLN A 411 -3.70 -20.94 -11.84
C GLN A 411 -4.21 -21.41 -13.23
N GLY A 412 -3.38 -21.37 -14.28
CA GLY A 412 -3.78 -21.70 -15.64
C GLY A 412 -4.66 -20.63 -16.28
N GLY A 413 -4.46 -19.37 -15.89
CA GLY A 413 -5.19 -18.22 -16.42
C GLY A 413 -5.00 -18.05 -17.94
N GLN A 414 -6.01 -17.48 -18.57
CA GLN A 414 -5.98 -17.11 -19.99
C GLN A 414 -5.72 -15.61 -20.13
N LEU A 415 -5.08 -15.21 -21.23
CA LEU A 415 -4.88 -13.82 -21.61
C LEU A 415 -6.17 -13.24 -22.18
N ASP A 416 -6.66 -12.15 -21.59
CA ASP A 416 -7.76 -11.37 -22.13
C ASP A 416 -7.21 -10.38 -23.16
N CYS A 417 -7.76 -10.44 -24.38
CA CYS A 417 -7.34 -9.62 -25.50
C CYS A 417 -8.37 -8.53 -25.76
N TYR A 418 -7.88 -7.31 -25.94
CA TYR A 418 -8.69 -6.11 -26.13
C TYR A 418 -8.22 -5.35 -27.37
N ALA A 419 -9.10 -4.55 -27.96
CA ALA A 419 -8.75 -3.60 -29.01
C ALA A 419 -9.16 -2.18 -28.63
N SER A 420 -8.29 -1.23 -28.93
CA SER A 420 -8.61 0.21 -28.93
C SER A 420 -8.28 0.80 -30.30
N ILE A 421 -8.82 1.98 -30.58
CA ILE A 421 -8.45 2.77 -31.75
C ILE A 421 -7.45 3.82 -31.30
N LEU A 422 -6.31 3.92 -31.99
CA LEU A 422 -5.34 4.99 -31.79
C LEU A 422 -5.38 5.97 -32.95
N ASP A 423 -5.22 7.25 -32.66
CA ASP A 423 -5.02 8.28 -33.69
C ASP A 423 -3.58 8.27 -34.26
N GLY A 424 -3.29 9.19 -35.19
CA GLY A 424 -1.95 9.34 -35.78
C GLY A 424 -0.85 9.74 -34.79
N SER A 425 -1.21 10.24 -33.59
CA SER A 425 -0.27 10.53 -32.49
C SER A 425 -0.03 9.31 -31.60
N GLY A 426 -0.86 8.27 -31.71
CA GLY A 426 -0.86 7.10 -30.83
C GLY A 426 -1.74 7.24 -29.60
N SER A 427 -2.56 8.30 -29.51
CA SER A 427 -3.51 8.51 -28.41
C SER A 427 -4.76 7.66 -28.63
N ARG A 428 -5.34 7.12 -27.55
CA ARG A 428 -6.60 6.37 -27.63
C ARG A 428 -7.74 7.30 -28.04
N LEU A 429 -8.57 6.83 -28.96
CA LEU A 429 -9.78 7.51 -29.41
C LEU A 429 -10.99 6.90 -28.70
N ALA A 430 -11.90 7.76 -28.27
CA ALA A 430 -13.23 7.35 -27.85
C ALA A 430 -14.14 7.17 -29.07
N TYR A 431 -14.98 6.15 -29.06
CA TYR A 431 -15.90 5.82 -30.15
C TYR A 431 -17.21 5.26 -29.62
N ARG A 432 -18.20 5.18 -30.51
CA ARG A 432 -19.45 4.42 -30.34
C ARG A 432 -19.44 3.30 -31.36
N GLY A 433 -20.04 2.15 -31.06
CA GLY A 433 -20.10 0.99 -31.93
C GLY A 433 -19.31 -0.21 -31.43
N SER A 434 -18.92 -1.11 -32.33
CA SER A 434 -17.92 -2.15 -32.05
C SER A 434 -16.86 -2.17 -33.15
N ILE A 435 -15.62 -2.39 -32.75
CA ILE A 435 -14.49 -2.65 -33.65
C ILE A 435 -14.70 -3.98 -34.39
N LEU A 436 -15.25 -4.99 -33.72
CA LEU A 436 -15.35 -6.36 -34.26
C LEU A 436 -16.32 -6.51 -35.43
N ASP A 437 -17.44 -5.78 -35.42
CA ASP A 437 -18.41 -5.79 -36.52
C ASP A 437 -18.20 -4.64 -37.52
N GLY A 438 -17.22 -3.76 -37.24
CA GLY A 438 -16.89 -2.60 -38.05
C GLY A 438 -17.93 -1.48 -38.01
N THR A 439 -18.84 -1.49 -37.03
CA THR A 439 -19.91 -0.50 -36.89
C THR A 439 -19.58 0.59 -35.89
N TRP A 440 -18.43 1.25 -36.04
CA TRP A 440 -18.01 2.30 -35.11
C TRP A 440 -17.87 3.69 -35.74
N SER A 441 -17.95 4.71 -34.89
CA SER A 441 -17.68 6.11 -35.24
C SER A 441 -16.93 6.80 -34.10
N THR A 442 -15.84 7.50 -34.42
CA THR A 442 -15.13 8.32 -33.43
C THR A 442 -16.01 9.46 -32.93
N VAL A 443 -15.82 9.79 -31.66
CA VAL A 443 -16.47 10.92 -31.02
C VAL A 443 -15.49 12.08 -31.06
N GLY A 444 -15.88 13.21 -31.66
CA GLY A 444 -15.01 14.39 -31.71
C GLY A 444 -14.79 14.96 -30.30
N PRO A 445 -13.72 15.74 -30.08
CA PRO A 445 -13.49 16.40 -28.79
C PRO A 445 -14.65 17.30 -28.35
N ASP A 446 -15.44 17.81 -29.31
CA ASP A 446 -16.58 18.69 -29.05
C ASP A 446 -17.88 17.95 -28.65
N ASP A 447 -17.93 16.61 -28.78
CA ASP A 447 -19.14 15.81 -28.55
C ASP A 447 -19.27 15.31 -27.09
N GLY A 448 -18.58 15.96 -26.15
CA GLY A 448 -18.54 15.57 -24.74
C GLY A 448 -17.58 14.42 -24.49
N GLY A 449 -16.36 14.49 -25.04
CA GLY A 449 -15.33 13.47 -24.89
C GLY A 449 -15.10 13.09 -23.43
N LEU A 450 -14.74 11.82 -23.22
CA LEU A 450 -14.19 11.35 -21.95
C LEU A 450 -12.98 12.23 -21.63
N GLU A 451 -13.03 12.98 -20.53
CA GLU A 451 -11.82 13.62 -20.01
C GLU A 451 -10.86 12.48 -19.61
N ALA A 452 -9.66 12.51 -20.20
CA ALA A 452 -8.67 11.43 -20.13
C ALA A 452 -8.00 11.33 -18.76
#